data_AF-M7BJH2-F1
#
_entry.id   AF-M7BJH2-F1
#
_cell.length_a   1.000
_cell.length_b   1.000
_cell.length_c   1.000
_cell.angle_alpha   90.00
_cell.angle_beta   90.00
_cell.angle_gamma   90.00
#
_symmetry.space_group_name_H-M   'P 1'
#
loop_
_entity.id
_entity.type
_entity.pdbx_description
1 polymer ?
#
loop_
_entity_poly.entity_id
_entity_poly.type
_entity_poly.pdbx_seq_one_letter_code
_entity_poly.pdbx_strand_id
1 'polypeptide(L)'
;MSLPCPALSRGASPLLAAGSLLAGAHAAPQHSGAPAPTLTGESRHRGRSRAAAQEKRDFKDNLNKVYEAIEEADFLAIDGEFSGISDGPSVSTLTNGFDTPEERYQKLKKHSMDFLLFQFGLCSFKYDHTEAKYIMKSFNFYIFPKPFNRSSPDVKFVCQSSSIDFLASQGFDFNKVFRNGIPYLNQDEERQLREQYDEKRSQANGAATLSYISPNATKCPATIPEDQKKFIERVVEQIEDLIRNEENKNLQLEPCTGSVSENKH
;
A
#
# COMPACT_ATOMS: atom_id res chain seq x y z
N MET A 1 -14.47 -22.10 -59.70
CA MET A 1 -13.59 -21.18 -60.44
C MET A 1 -13.93 -19.77 -60.01
N SER A 2 -12.94 -19.11 -59.46
CA SER A 2 -12.97 -17.82 -58.77
C SER A 2 -13.14 -16.65 -59.74
N LEU A 3 -13.98 -15.69 -59.37
CA LEU A 3 -13.95 -14.32 -59.89
C LEU A 3 -13.77 -13.34 -58.71
N PRO A 4 -13.11 -12.19 -58.94
CA PRO A 4 -12.38 -11.45 -57.92
C PRO A 4 -13.22 -10.32 -57.28
N CYS A 5 -12.94 -10.02 -56.02
CA CYS A 5 -13.37 -8.78 -55.36
C CYS A 5 -12.23 -7.73 -55.44
N PRO A 6 -12.54 -6.45 -55.69
CA PRO A 6 -11.56 -5.43 -56.01
C PRO A 6 -10.88 -4.85 -54.76
N ALA A 7 -9.65 -4.38 -54.95
CA ALA A 7 -8.84 -3.67 -53.99
C ALA A 7 -9.48 -2.36 -53.54
N LEU A 8 -9.51 -2.12 -52.22
CA LEU A 8 -9.76 -0.80 -51.63
C LEU A 8 -8.50 -0.30 -50.91
N SER A 9 -7.99 0.81 -51.45
CA SER A 9 -7.18 1.89 -50.88
C SER A 9 -6.43 1.70 -49.56
N ARG A 10 -5.11 1.93 -49.65
CA ARG A 10 -4.21 2.38 -48.58
C ARG A 10 -4.79 3.56 -47.80
N GLY A 11 -4.69 3.51 -46.47
CA GLY A 11 -4.83 4.69 -45.61
C GLY A 11 -5.02 4.31 -44.13
N ALA A 12 -4.19 4.92 -43.29
CA ALA A 12 -4.23 4.95 -41.81
C ALA A 12 -3.71 3.72 -41.05
N SER A 13 -2.51 3.89 -40.48
CA SER A 13 -1.99 3.14 -39.35
C SER A 13 -2.92 3.25 -38.14
N PRO A 14 -3.30 2.16 -37.46
CA PRO A 14 -3.83 2.26 -36.12
C PRO A 14 -2.65 2.33 -35.13
N LEU A 15 -2.49 3.50 -34.52
CA LEU A 15 -1.86 3.64 -33.22
C LEU A 15 -2.53 2.64 -32.28
N LEU A 16 -1.75 1.71 -31.74
CA LEU A 16 -2.19 0.76 -30.73
C LEU A 16 -2.59 1.57 -29.51
N ALA A 17 -3.90 1.79 -29.33
CA ALA A 17 -4.45 2.31 -28.10
C ALA A 17 -4.04 1.34 -26.98
N ALA A 18 -3.40 1.86 -25.94
CA ALA A 18 -3.22 1.14 -24.69
C ALA A 18 -4.61 0.76 -24.19
N GLY A 19 -4.96 -0.50 -24.41
CA GLY A 19 -6.21 -1.07 -23.96
C GLY A 19 -6.20 -1.11 -22.44
N SER A 20 -7.18 -0.46 -21.83
CA SER A 20 -7.73 -0.85 -20.54
C SER A 20 -7.91 -2.37 -20.58
N LEU A 21 -7.13 -3.09 -19.78
CA LEU A 21 -7.18 -4.54 -19.71
C LEU A 21 -8.41 -4.89 -18.87
N LEU A 22 -9.59 -4.85 -19.49
CA LEU A 22 -10.77 -5.51 -18.95
C LEU A 22 -10.46 -7.01 -18.88
N ALA A 23 -10.07 -7.50 -17.72
CA ALA A 23 -10.02 -8.93 -17.46
C ALA A 23 -11.44 -9.48 -17.61
N GLY A 24 -11.67 -10.24 -18.68
CA GLY A 24 -12.96 -10.86 -18.96
C GLY A 24 -13.37 -11.78 -17.82
N ALA A 25 -14.52 -11.50 -17.20
CA ALA A 25 -15.17 -12.42 -16.28
C ALA A 25 -15.48 -13.73 -17.03
N HIS A 26 -14.96 -14.84 -16.51
CA HIS A 26 -15.20 -16.17 -17.05
C HIS A 26 -16.68 -16.54 -16.82
N ALA A 27 -17.45 -16.66 -17.89
CA ALA A 27 -18.84 -17.10 -17.83
C ALA A 27 -18.92 -18.57 -17.36
N ALA A 28 -19.63 -18.81 -16.25
CA ALA A 28 -20.01 -20.14 -15.78
C ALA A 28 -21.05 -20.79 -16.73
N PRO A 29 -21.20 -22.13 -16.75
CA PRO A 29 -22.03 -22.82 -17.73
C PRO A 29 -23.51 -22.50 -17.53
N GLN A 30 -24.19 -22.21 -18.63
CA GLN A 30 -25.61 -21.86 -18.67
C GLN A 30 -26.49 -23.06 -18.33
N HIS A 31 -27.33 -22.92 -17.30
CA HIS A 31 -28.58 -23.66 -17.18
C HIS A 31 -29.76 -22.69 -17.37
N SER A 32 -30.39 -22.79 -18.54
CA SER A 32 -31.76 -22.44 -18.91
C SER A 32 -32.44 -21.21 -18.26
N GLY A 33 -32.66 -20.16 -19.06
CA GLY A 33 -33.98 -19.53 -19.14
C GLY A 33 -34.21 -18.14 -18.55
N ALA A 34 -33.18 -17.33 -18.27
CA ALA A 34 -33.37 -15.92 -17.88
C ALA A 34 -32.88 -14.96 -18.99
N PRO A 35 -33.57 -13.84 -19.26
CA PRO A 35 -33.14 -12.89 -20.29
C PRO A 35 -31.79 -12.26 -19.91
N ALA A 36 -30.92 -12.06 -20.90
CA ALA A 36 -29.63 -11.39 -20.71
C ALA A 36 -29.85 -9.98 -20.12
N PRO A 37 -29.12 -9.57 -19.06
CA PRO A 37 -29.30 -8.25 -18.47
C PRO A 37 -28.91 -7.19 -19.49
N THR A 38 -29.89 -6.38 -19.88
CA THR A 38 -29.67 -5.24 -20.77
C THR A 38 -29.08 -4.10 -19.93
N LEU A 39 -27.87 -3.65 -20.26
CA LEU A 39 -27.36 -2.36 -19.77
C LEU A 39 -28.11 -1.24 -20.51
N THR A 40 -29.35 -0.94 -20.08
CA THR A 40 -30.10 0.19 -20.60
C THR A 40 -29.50 1.49 -20.07
N GLY A 41 -28.61 2.10 -20.87
CA GLY A 41 -28.18 3.48 -20.68
C GLY A 41 -29.30 4.44 -21.11
N GLU A 42 -30.28 4.67 -20.25
CA GLU A 42 -31.19 5.80 -20.42
C GLU A 42 -30.54 7.09 -19.90
N SER A 43 -30.38 8.03 -20.82
CA SER A 43 -29.86 9.37 -20.61
C SER A 43 -30.85 10.21 -19.80
N ARG A 44 -30.69 10.27 -18.47
CA ARG A 44 -31.18 11.35 -17.62
C ARG A 44 -30.19 11.58 -16.48
N HIS A 45 -29.59 12.77 -16.46
CA HIS A 45 -28.75 13.36 -15.41
C HIS A 45 -28.64 12.53 -14.10
N ARG A 46 -27.69 11.60 -14.05
CA ARG A 46 -27.17 11.04 -12.80
C ARG A 46 -25.65 11.13 -12.87
N GLY A 47 -25.06 11.91 -11.97
CA GLY A 47 -23.62 12.08 -11.89
C GLY A 47 -22.94 10.72 -11.90
N ARG A 48 -22.01 10.52 -12.82
CA ARG A 48 -21.11 9.36 -12.82
C ARG A 48 -20.51 9.31 -11.42
N SER A 49 -20.89 8.32 -10.61
CA SER A 49 -20.37 8.21 -9.25
C SER A 49 -18.86 8.08 -9.37
N ARG A 50 -18.15 9.12 -8.93
CA ARG A 50 -16.71 9.21 -9.14
C ARG A 50 -16.07 8.17 -8.22
N ALA A 51 -15.18 7.34 -8.76
CA ALA A 51 -14.45 6.38 -7.95
C ALA A 51 -13.79 7.09 -6.77
N ALA A 52 -13.93 6.52 -5.58
CA ALA A 52 -13.37 7.09 -4.37
C ALA A 52 -11.83 6.97 -4.43
N ALA A 53 -11.14 8.10 -4.54
CA ALA A 53 -9.69 8.13 -4.45
C ALA A 53 -9.26 7.75 -3.02
N GLN A 54 -8.31 6.82 -2.91
CA GLN A 54 -7.71 6.39 -1.65
C GLN A 54 -6.21 6.74 -1.68
N GLU A 55 -5.80 7.54 -0.72
CA GLU A 55 -4.44 8.01 -0.50
C GLU A 55 -4.02 7.67 0.95
N LYS A 56 -2.73 7.79 1.27
CA LYS A 56 -2.20 7.45 2.59
C LYS A 56 -2.99 8.05 3.77
N ARG A 57 -3.48 9.28 3.61
CA ARG A 57 -4.12 10.06 4.68
C ARG A 57 -5.53 9.58 5.04
N ASP A 58 -6.27 9.02 4.08
CA ASP A 58 -7.68 8.65 4.23
C ASP A 58 -7.91 7.14 4.09
N PHE A 59 -6.89 6.39 3.66
CA PHE A 59 -6.96 4.94 3.49
C PHE A 59 -7.47 4.21 4.75
N LYS A 60 -6.93 4.53 5.93
CA LYS A 60 -7.32 3.85 7.18
C LYS A 60 -8.79 4.09 7.55
N ASP A 61 -9.27 5.32 7.38
CA ASP A 61 -10.63 5.69 7.75
C ASP A 61 -11.67 5.12 6.77
N ASN A 62 -11.28 4.89 5.52
CA ASN A 62 -12.15 4.31 4.50
C ASN A 62 -12.00 2.79 4.36
N LEU A 63 -11.03 2.15 5.01
CA LEU A 63 -10.73 0.74 4.83
C LEU A 63 -11.94 -0.16 5.14
N ASN A 64 -12.72 0.17 6.16
CA ASN A 64 -13.94 -0.58 6.50
C ASN A 64 -14.99 -0.53 5.37
N LYS A 65 -15.11 0.61 4.67
CA LYS A 65 -16.03 0.73 3.52
C LYS A 65 -15.57 -0.11 2.35
N VAL A 66 -14.26 -0.25 2.17
CA VAL A 66 -13.67 -1.12 1.14
C VAL A 66 -13.97 -2.58 1.49
N TYR A 67 -13.78 -2.99 2.75
CA TYR A 67 -14.11 -4.35 3.18
C TYR A 67 -15.57 -4.68 3.00
N GLU A 68 -16.47 -3.82 3.45
CA GLU A 68 -17.92 -3.98 3.26
C GLU A 68 -18.27 -4.09 1.76
N ALA A 69 -17.70 -3.21 0.93
CA ALA A 69 -17.94 -3.25 -0.51
C ALA A 69 -17.46 -4.54 -1.19
N ILE A 70 -16.39 -5.17 -0.68
CA ILE A 70 -15.86 -6.46 -1.16
C ILE A 70 -16.73 -7.61 -0.66
N GLU A 71 -17.07 -7.62 0.64
CA GLU A 71 -17.84 -8.68 1.28
C GLU A 71 -19.25 -8.81 0.69
N GLU A 72 -19.88 -7.68 0.37
CA GLU A 72 -21.24 -7.66 -0.17
C GLU A 72 -21.35 -7.93 -1.68
N ALA A 73 -20.23 -7.97 -2.39
CA ALA A 73 -20.24 -8.03 -3.85
C ALA A 73 -20.42 -9.44 -4.39
N ASP A 74 -21.12 -9.55 -5.53
CA ASP A 74 -21.22 -10.79 -6.29
C ASP A 74 -19.93 -11.05 -7.07
N PHE A 75 -19.34 -9.98 -7.62
CA PHE A 75 -18.04 -10.04 -8.29
C PHE A 75 -17.30 -8.70 -8.24
N LEU A 76 -16.01 -8.77 -8.55
CA LEU A 76 -15.10 -7.63 -8.58
C LEU A 76 -14.51 -7.46 -9.99
N ALA A 77 -14.26 -6.22 -10.39
CA ALA A 77 -13.39 -5.88 -11.51
C ALA A 77 -12.19 -5.09 -11.00
N ILE A 78 -11.01 -5.36 -11.55
CA ILE A 78 -9.76 -4.69 -11.21
C ILE A 78 -9.09 -4.14 -12.46
N ASP A 79 -8.40 -3.02 -12.31
CA ASP A 79 -7.57 -2.42 -13.37
C ASP A 79 -6.33 -1.78 -12.73
N GLY A 80 -5.27 -1.59 -13.52
CA GLY A 80 -3.99 -1.11 -13.01
C GLY A 80 -3.32 -0.11 -13.92
N GLU A 81 -2.86 1.00 -13.34
CA GLU A 81 -2.02 1.98 -14.04
C GLU A 81 -0.55 1.78 -13.66
N PHE A 82 0.29 1.68 -14.68
CA PHE A 82 1.71 1.37 -14.52
C PHE A 82 2.59 2.56 -14.90
N SER A 83 3.78 2.65 -14.29
CA SER A 83 4.81 3.62 -14.66
C SER A 83 5.41 3.39 -16.07
N GLY A 84 5.12 2.24 -16.67
CA GLY A 84 5.49 1.85 -18.03
C GLY A 84 5.04 0.42 -18.33
N ILE A 85 5.32 -0.06 -19.55
CA ILE A 85 4.82 -1.36 -20.03
C ILE A 85 5.96 -2.33 -20.38
N SER A 86 7.01 -1.84 -21.04
CA SER A 86 8.16 -2.65 -21.48
C SER A 86 9.42 -1.81 -21.48
N ASP A 87 10.52 -2.35 -20.95
CA ASP A 87 11.85 -1.74 -20.96
C ASP A 87 12.68 -2.10 -22.22
N GLY A 88 12.15 -3.01 -23.04
CA GLY A 88 12.74 -3.49 -24.29
C GLY A 88 11.98 -2.99 -25.53
N PRO A 89 12.10 -3.69 -26.68
CA PRO A 89 11.23 -3.39 -27.82
C PRO A 89 9.76 -3.57 -27.41
N SER A 90 8.83 -2.99 -28.20
CA SER A 90 7.39 -3.00 -27.88
C SER A 90 6.91 -4.40 -27.46
N VAL A 91 5.91 -4.51 -26.57
CA VAL A 91 5.39 -5.82 -26.10
C VAL A 91 5.03 -6.75 -27.27
N SER A 92 4.53 -6.19 -28.37
CA SER A 92 4.25 -6.90 -29.62
C SER A 92 5.49 -7.46 -30.32
N THR A 93 6.65 -6.83 -30.14
CA THR A 93 7.94 -7.31 -30.65
C THR A 93 8.60 -8.29 -29.67
N LEU A 94 8.41 -8.08 -28.37
CA LEU A 94 8.98 -8.93 -27.33
C LEU A 94 8.31 -10.31 -27.31
N THR A 95 6.98 -10.34 -27.41
CA THR A 95 6.21 -11.58 -27.35
C THR A 95 5.88 -12.06 -28.77
N ASN A 96 6.43 -13.21 -29.14
CA ASN A 96 6.15 -13.84 -30.43
C ASN A 96 4.80 -14.58 -30.34
N GLY A 97 4.02 -14.58 -31.42
CA GLY A 97 2.77 -15.37 -31.48
C GLY A 97 2.99 -16.88 -31.31
N PHE A 98 4.23 -17.35 -31.45
CA PHE A 98 4.63 -18.73 -31.24
C PHE A 98 5.22 -19.04 -29.86
N ASP A 99 5.31 -18.05 -28.97
CA ASP A 99 5.80 -18.30 -27.60
C ASP A 99 4.88 -19.28 -26.88
N THR A 100 5.49 -20.27 -26.23
CA THR A 100 4.79 -21.06 -25.21
C THR A 100 4.37 -20.16 -24.03
N PRO A 101 3.37 -20.56 -23.23
CA PRO A 101 2.98 -19.81 -22.04
C PRO A 101 4.15 -19.50 -21.09
N GLU A 102 5.05 -20.47 -20.90
CA GLU A 102 6.24 -20.31 -20.05
C GLU A 102 7.22 -19.29 -20.64
N GLU A 103 7.55 -19.36 -21.93
CA GLU A 103 8.45 -18.39 -22.58
C GLU A 103 7.88 -16.98 -22.50
N ARG A 104 6.58 -16.84 -22.76
CA ARG A 104 5.88 -15.55 -22.64
C ARG A 104 5.95 -15.01 -21.22
N TYR A 105 5.71 -15.86 -20.21
CA TYR A 105 5.82 -15.48 -18.81
C TYR A 105 7.24 -14.99 -18.47
N GLN A 106 8.29 -15.74 -18.85
CA GLN A 106 9.67 -15.35 -18.56
C GLN A 106 10.06 -14.03 -19.23
N LYS A 107 9.61 -13.78 -20.46
CA LYS A 107 9.83 -12.50 -21.15
C LYS A 107 9.15 -11.34 -20.44
N LEU A 108 7.87 -11.47 -20.09
CA LEU A 108 7.14 -10.42 -19.36
C LEU A 108 7.73 -10.18 -17.98
N LYS A 109 8.08 -11.25 -17.25
CA LYS A 109 8.74 -11.15 -15.95
C LYS A 109 10.04 -10.35 -16.04
N LYS A 110 10.83 -10.59 -17.09
CA LYS A 110 12.13 -9.92 -17.27
C LYS A 110 12.00 -8.46 -17.68
N HIS A 111 11.01 -8.11 -18.50
CA HIS A 111 10.95 -6.81 -19.18
C HIS A 111 9.86 -5.87 -18.67
N SER A 112 8.95 -6.34 -17.82
CA SER A 112 7.81 -5.56 -17.33
C SER A 112 7.76 -5.42 -15.81
N MET A 113 8.48 -6.24 -15.04
CA MET A 113 8.38 -6.23 -13.56
C MET A 113 9.15 -5.08 -12.89
N ASP A 114 10.02 -4.39 -13.62
CA ASP A 114 10.72 -3.20 -13.11
C ASP A 114 9.83 -1.94 -13.14
N PHE A 115 8.65 -2.00 -13.79
CA PHE A 115 7.65 -0.94 -13.74
C PHE A 115 6.75 -1.07 -12.51
N LEU A 116 6.40 0.07 -11.95
CA LEU A 116 5.57 0.15 -10.77
C LEU A 116 4.09 0.23 -11.17
N LEU A 117 3.26 -0.67 -10.64
CA LEU A 117 1.83 -0.45 -10.51
C LEU A 117 1.61 0.61 -9.42
N PHE A 118 1.16 1.80 -9.79
CA PHE A 118 1.01 2.91 -8.83
C PHE A 118 -0.41 3.41 -8.63
N GLN A 119 -1.36 2.92 -9.41
CA GLN A 119 -2.79 3.07 -9.16
C GLN A 119 -3.45 1.72 -9.38
N PHE A 120 -4.18 1.26 -8.38
CA PHE A 120 -5.00 0.05 -8.45
C PHE A 120 -6.47 0.46 -8.42
N GLY A 121 -7.18 0.20 -9.51
CA GLY A 121 -8.62 0.38 -9.62
C GLY A 121 -9.34 -0.86 -9.14
N LEU A 122 -10.34 -0.69 -8.28
CA LEU A 122 -11.23 -1.75 -7.81
C LEU A 122 -12.67 -1.30 -7.99
N CYS A 123 -13.50 -2.12 -8.61
CA CYS A 123 -14.93 -1.91 -8.67
C CYS A 123 -15.66 -3.16 -8.20
N SER A 124 -16.50 -3.01 -7.18
CA SER A 124 -17.35 -4.08 -6.69
C SER A 124 -18.75 -3.96 -7.29
N PHE A 125 -19.38 -5.10 -7.57
CA PHE A 125 -20.69 -5.19 -8.19
C PHE A 125 -21.60 -6.10 -7.38
N LYS A 126 -22.76 -5.58 -7.00
CA LYS A 126 -23.83 -6.31 -6.29
C LYS A 126 -25.13 -6.17 -7.06
N TYR A 127 -25.78 -7.27 -7.39
CA TYR A 127 -27.06 -7.26 -8.07
C TYR A 127 -28.17 -7.01 -7.05
N ASP A 128 -28.92 -5.94 -7.27
CA ASP A 128 -30.13 -5.65 -6.53
C ASP A 128 -31.31 -6.30 -7.24
N HIS A 129 -31.84 -7.37 -6.63
CA HIS A 129 -33.00 -8.10 -7.15
C HIS A 129 -34.29 -7.29 -7.10
N THR A 130 -34.40 -6.29 -6.22
CA THR A 130 -35.62 -5.48 -6.09
C THR A 130 -35.72 -4.46 -7.21
N GLU A 131 -34.60 -3.83 -7.57
CA GLU A 131 -34.52 -2.86 -8.66
C GLU A 131 -34.03 -3.48 -9.99
N ALA A 132 -33.74 -4.78 -10.01
CA ALA A 132 -33.22 -5.55 -11.14
C ALA A 132 -31.98 -4.91 -11.81
N LYS A 133 -31.07 -4.34 -11.02
CA LYS A 133 -29.90 -3.58 -11.51
C LYS A 133 -28.65 -3.89 -10.69
N TYR A 134 -27.48 -3.60 -11.25
CA TYR A 134 -26.22 -3.64 -10.49
C TYR A 134 -25.98 -2.34 -9.72
N ILE A 135 -25.62 -2.48 -8.45
CA ILE A 135 -25.06 -1.44 -7.60
C ILE A 135 -23.54 -1.59 -7.65
N MET A 136 -22.84 -0.51 -7.99
CA MET A 136 -21.39 -0.48 -8.11
C MET A 136 -20.74 0.44 -7.08
N LYS A 137 -19.63 -0.01 -6.49
CA LYS A 137 -18.76 0.80 -5.62
C LYS A 137 -17.34 0.77 -6.19
N SER A 138 -16.81 1.91 -6.63
CA SER A 138 -15.51 2.00 -7.29
C SER A 138 -14.49 2.77 -6.44
N PHE A 139 -13.24 2.30 -6.43
CA PHE A 139 -12.12 2.83 -5.65
C PHE A 139 -10.87 2.93 -6.52
N ASN A 140 -10.11 4.02 -6.35
CA ASN A 140 -8.80 4.19 -6.97
C ASN A 140 -7.75 4.31 -5.87
N PHE A 141 -6.95 3.27 -5.67
CA PHE A 141 -5.89 3.24 -4.67
C PHE A 141 -4.59 3.72 -5.29
N TYR A 142 -4.07 4.85 -4.81
CA TYR A 142 -2.75 5.34 -5.21
C TYR A 142 -1.71 4.72 -4.28
N ILE A 143 -0.84 3.87 -4.80
CA ILE A 143 0.12 3.08 -4.02
C ILE A 143 1.55 3.46 -4.38
N PHE A 144 2.44 3.45 -3.39
CA PHE A 144 3.85 3.78 -3.61
C PHE A 144 4.75 3.05 -2.59
N PRO A 145 5.85 2.41 -3.00
CA PRO A 145 6.73 1.64 -2.10
C PRO A 145 7.62 2.58 -1.27
N LYS A 146 7.00 3.36 -0.37
CA LYS A 146 7.72 4.24 0.54
C LYS A 146 8.46 3.38 1.58
N PRO A 147 9.80 3.50 1.71
CA PRO A 147 10.54 2.79 2.74
C PRO A 147 9.96 3.08 4.13
N PHE A 148 9.68 2.02 4.90
CA PHE A 148 9.06 2.16 6.23
C PHE A 148 10.05 2.75 7.25
N ASN A 149 11.31 2.33 7.19
CA ASN A 149 12.42 2.87 8.00
C ASN A 149 13.74 2.83 7.21
N ARG A 150 14.84 3.29 7.81
CA ARG A 150 16.17 3.34 7.15
C ARG A 150 16.75 1.97 6.78
N SER A 151 16.27 0.90 7.40
CA SER A 151 16.66 -0.49 7.11
C SER A 151 15.72 -1.18 6.11
N SER A 152 14.61 -0.55 5.72
CA SER A 152 13.70 -1.09 4.72
C SER A 152 14.34 -1.03 3.33
N PRO A 153 14.02 -1.99 2.44
CA PRO A 153 14.45 -1.93 1.05
C PRO A 153 14.05 -0.61 0.39
N ASP A 154 15.00 0.01 -0.31
CA ASP A 154 14.74 1.19 -1.14
C ASP A 154 14.45 0.72 -2.57
N VAL A 155 13.15 0.61 -2.88
CA VAL A 155 12.68 0.05 -4.15
C VAL A 155 13.02 1.00 -5.30
N LYS A 156 13.76 0.48 -6.28
CA LYS A 156 14.03 1.15 -7.56
C LYS A 156 13.03 0.65 -8.58
N PHE A 157 12.44 1.58 -9.34
CA PHE A 157 11.49 1.28 -10.41
C PHE A 157 11.80 2.15 -11.63
N VAL A 158 11.31 1.72 -12.79
CA VAL A 158 11.51 2.41 -14.07
C VAL A 158 10.24 3.20 -14.44
N CYS A 159 10.42 4.34 -15.09
CA CYS A 159 9.34 5.10 -15.72
C CYS A 159 9.56 5.16 -17.23
N GLN A 160 8.53 4.81 -18.00
CA GLN A 160 8.54 4.95 -19.45
C GLN A 160 7.90 6.28 -19.84
N SER A 161 8.66 7.15 -20.51
CA SER A 161 8.23 8.53 -20.82
C SER A 161 6.89 8.59 -21.55
N SER A 162 6.64 7.69 -22.52
CA SER A 162 5.37 7.67 -23.26
C SER A 162 4.17 7.27 -22.40
N SER A 163 4.37 6.41 -21.40
CA SER A 163 3.30 5.99 -20.48
C SER A 163 2.99 7.11 -19.48
N ILE A 164 4.02 7.80 -18.98
CA ILE A 164 3.85 8.99 -18.13
C ILE A 164 3.13 10.12 -18.88
N ASP A 165 3.53 10.38 -20.14
CA ASP A 165 2.87 11.39 -21.00
C ASP A 165 1.40 11.05 -21.26
N PHE A 166 1.11 9.78 -21.58
CA PHE A 166 -0.25 9.31 -21.74
C PHE A 166 -1.10 9.56 -20.48
N LEU A 167 -0.62 9.16 -19.30
CA LEU A 167 -1.33 9.39 -18.04
C LEU A 167 -1.52 10.88 -17.73
N ALA A 168 -0.50 11.70 -17.98
CA ALA A 168 -0.59 13.15 -17.83
C ALA A 168 -1.67 13.74 -18.75
N SER A 169 -1.77 13.27 -19.99
CA SER A 169 -2.80 13.70 -20.95
C SER A 169 -4.24 13.34 -20.51
N GLN A 170 -4.39 12.29 -19.70
CA GLN A 170 -5.68 11.88 -19.11
C GLN A 170 -5.99 12.59 -17.77
N GLY A 171 -5.13 13.52 -17.32
CA GLY A 171 -5.31 14.24 -16.07
C GLY A 171 -4.94 13.46 -14.82
N PHE A 172 -4.05 12.46 -14.93
CA PHE A 172 -3.53 11.72 -13.79
C PHE A 172 -2.71 12.64 -12.87
N ASP A 173 -3.02 12.64 -11.57
CA ASP A 173 -2.29 13.44 -10.56
C ASP A 173 -1.19 12.59 -9.91
N PHE A 174 0.03 12.74 -10.41
CA PHE A 174 1.20 12.04 -9.89
C PHE A 174 1.55 12.40 -8.43
N ASN A 175 1.07 13.52 -7.89
CA ASN A 175 1.31 13.83 -6.47
C ASN A 175 0.58 12.84 -5.56
N LYS A 176 -0.56 12.29 -5.99
CA LYS A 176 -1.30 11.26 -5.24
C LYS A 176 -0.49 9.99 -5.08
N VAL A 177 0.38 9.67 -6.04
CA VAL A 177 1.33 8.56 -5.96
C VAL A 177 2.56 8.96 -5.15
N PHE A 178 3.36 9.90 -5.67
CA PHE A 178 4.73 10.10 -5.17
C PHE A 178 4.80 10.82 -3.82
N ARG A 179 3.76 11.60 -3.47
CA ARG A 179 3.69 12.28 -2.16
C ARG A 179 2.76 11.56 -1.20
N ASN A 180 1.59 11.14 -1.69
CA ASN A 180 0.50 10.64 -0.85
C ASN A 180 0.21 9.15 -1.04
N GLY A 181 1.06 8.41 -1.75
CA GLY A 181 0.83 6.99 -2.03
C GLY A 181 0.74 6.16 -0.76
N ILE A 182 -0.22 5.24 -0.75
CA ILE A 182 -0.41 4.24 0.30
C ILE A 182 0.81 3.32 0.28
N PRO A 183 1.57 3.21 1.38
CA PRO A 183 2.69 2.27 1.47
C PRO A 183 2.17 0.84 1.52
N TYR A 184 2.96 -0.09 1.00
CA TYR A 184 2.68 -1.51 1.04
C TYR A 184 3.95 -2.30 1.35
N LEU A 185 3.77 -3.52 1.83
CA LEU A 185 4.83 -4.51 2.03
C LEU A 185 4.38 -5.80 1.36
N ASN A 186 5.33 -6.56 0.82
CA ASN A 186 5.06 -7.94 0.45
C ASN A 186 5.07 -8.86 1.68
N GLN A 187 4.70 -10.14 1.47
CA GLN A 187 4.57 -11.11 2.55
C GLN A 187 5.87 -11.36 3.33
N ASP A 188 7.02 -11.38 2.63
CA ASP A 188 8.32 -11.62 3.26
C ASP A 188 8.81 -10.40 4.04
N GLU A 189 8.63 -9.21 3.48
CA GLU A 189 8.93 -7.93 4.15
C GLU A 189 8.08 -7.75 5.40
N GLU A 190 6.78 -8.06 5.33
CA GLU A 190 5.88 -8.01 6.50
C GLU A 190 6.35 -8.97 7.59
N ARG A 191 6.68 -10.22 7.22
CA ARG A 191 7.16 -11.23 8.16
C ARG A 191 8.43 -10.76 8.88
N GLN A 192 9.43 -10.34 8.12
CA GLN A 192 10.70 -9.86 8.67
C GLN A 192 10.49 -8.65 9.60
N LEU A 193 9.59 -7.74 9.22
CA LEU A 193 9.30 -6.57 10.04
C LEU A 193 8.62 -6.96 11.36
N ARG A 194 7.67 -7.91 11.34
CA ARG A 194 7.01 -8.43 12.54
C ARG A 194 8.00 -9.13 13.48
N GLU A 195 8.86 -9.98 12.94
CA GLU A 195 9.92 -10.67 13.71
C GLU A 195 10.84 -9.66 14.41
N GLN A 196 11.30 -8.64 13.68
CA GLN A 196 12.13 -7.57 14.26
C GLN A 196 11.41 -6.78 15.38
N TYR A 197 10.11 -6.56 15.25
CA TYR A 197 9.33 -5.90 16.31
C TYR A 197 9.18 -6.78 17.55
N ASP A 198 8.93 -8.07 17.37
CA ASP A 198 8.79 -9.03 18.46
C ASP A 198 10.13 -9.28 19.17
N GLU A 199 11.24 -9.33 18.43
CA GLU A 199 12.59 -9.39 18.99
C GLU A 199 12.92 -8.14 19.82
N LYS A 200 12.67 -6.93 19.28
CA LYS A 200 12.87 -5.68 20.01
C LYS A 200 11.99 -5.60 21.26
N ARG A 201 10.74 -6.06 21.17
CA ARG A 201 9.83 -6.12 22.31
C ARG A 201 10.30 -7.15 23.35
N SER A 202 10.83 -8.28 22.91
CA SER A 202 11.37 -9.32 23.79
C SER A 202 12.67 -8.86 24.47
N GLN A 203 13.51 -8.09 23.78
CA GLN A 203 14.69 -7.45 24.38
C GLN A 203 14.29 -6.35 25.37
N ALA A 204 13.26 -5.55 25.06
CA ALA A 204 12.73 -4.54 25.98
C ALA A 204 12.02 -5.14 27.21
N ASN A 205 11.29 -6.24 27.04
CA ASN A 205 10.68 -6.99 28.15
C ASN A 205 11.70 -7.86 28.90
N GLY A 206 12.75 -8.33 28.23
CA GLY A 206 13.91 -8.97 28.83
C GLY A 206 14.77 -7.99 29.62
N ALA A 207 14.69 -6.69 29.33
CA ALA A 207 15.26 -5.62 30.14
C ALA A 207 14.43 -5.31 31.40
N ALA A 208 13.17 -5.76 31.51
CA ALA A 208 12.46 -5.78 32.79
C ALA A 208 12.94 -6.92 33.71
N THR A 209 13.62 -7.93 33.15
CA THR A 209 14.36 -8.97 33.90
C THR A 209 15.88 -8.80 33.79
N LEU A 210 16.36 -7.66 33.27
CA LEU A 210 17.64 -7.14 33.70
C LEU A 210 17.38 -6.50 35.05
N SER A 211 17.42 -7.36 36.07
CA SER A 211 18.01 -6.95 37.33
C SER A 211 19.22 -6.09 36.97
N TYR A 212 19.20 -4.86 37.41
CA TYR A 212 20.29 -3.91 37.38
C TYR A 212 21.49 -4.53 38.12
N ILE A 213 22.15 -5.51 37.52
CA ILE A 213 23.42 -6.02 37.99
C ILE A 213 24.43 -5.06 37.40
N SER A 214 24.57 -3.95 38.11
CA SER A 214 25.78 -3.13 38.10
C SER A 214 26.99 -4.07 38.06
N PRO A 215 28.06 -3.74 37.30
CA PRO A 215 29.32 -4.51 37.33
C PRO A 215 29.92 -4.66 38.75
N ASN A 216 29.35 -3.98 39.75
CA ASN A 216 29.63 -4.15 41.17
C ASN A 216 28.42 -4.72 41.93
N ALA A 217 28.21 -6.04 41.84
CA ALA A 217 27.36 -6.77 42.77
C ALA A 217 28.02 -6.98 44.16
N THR A 218 28.93 -6.07 44.55
CA THR A 218 29.36 -5.89 45.94
C THR A 218 28.68 -4.62 46.44
N LYS A 219 27.70 -4.78 47.33
CA LYS A 219 26.97 -3.69 47.98
C LYS A 219 27.95 -2.70 48.63
N CYS A 220 28.20 -1.57 47.98
CA CYS A 220 28.70 -0.36 48.59
C CYS A 220 27.74 0.78 48.21
N PRO A 221 27.21 1.55 49.17
CA PRO A 221 26.50 2.79 48.86
C PRO A 221 27.41 3.67 48.00
N ALA A 222 26.96 4.07 46.82
CA ALA A 222 27.70 5.01 45.99
C ALA A 222 27.72 6.36 46.72
N THR A 223 28.92 6.88 47.01
CA THR A 223 29.08 8.19 47.66
C THR A 223 28.63 9.27 46.69
N ILE A 224 27.53 9.95 46.99
CA ILE A 224 27.04 11.08 46.20
C ILE A 224 27.99 12.27 46.43
N PRO A 225 28.56 12.89 45.39
CA PRO A 225 29.33 14.13 45.52
C PRO A 225 28.54 15.21 46.28
N GLU A 226 29.21 15.94 47.18
CA GLU A 226 28.54 16.89 48.08
C GLU A 226 27.80 18.01 47.31
N ASP A 227 28.27 18.36 46.11
CA ASP A 227 27.63 19.32 45.20
C ASP A 227 26.31 18.80 44.60
N GLN A 228 26.13 17.48 44.52
CA GLN A 228 24.94 16.82 43.95
C GLN A 228 23.93 16.36 45.01
N LYS A 229 24.37 16.25 46.27
CA LYS A 229 23.56 15.70 47.37
C LYS A 229 22.19 16.39 47.52
N LYS A 230 22.17 17.73 47.54
CA LYS A 230 20.92 18.52 47.63
C LYS A 230 19.99 18.34 46.44
N PHE A 231 20.55 18.05 45.27
CA PHE A 231 19.73 17.77 44.09
C PHE A 231 19.10 16.38 44.21
N ILE A 232 19.90 15.36 44.55
CA ILE A 232 19.41 13.99 44.71
C ILE A 232 18.36 13.88 45.82
N GLU A 233 18.57 14.52 46.97
CA GLU A 233 17.60 14.54 48.07
C GLU A 233 16.23 15.08 47.63
N ARG A 234 16.21 16.17 46.85
CA ARG A 234 14.97 16.73 46.30
C ARG A 234 14.27 15.78 45.31
N VAL A 235 15.04 15.08 44.47
CA VAL A 235 14.47 14.10 43.54
C VAL A 235 13.91 12.89 44.28
N VAL A 236 14.59 12.42 45.34
CA VAL A 236 14.10 11.32 46.18
C VAL A 236 12.78 11.70 46.85
N GLU A 237 12.69 12.90 47.42
CA GLU A 237 11.45 13.41 48.03
C GLU A 237 10.28 13.43 47.04
N GLN A 238 10.53 13.93 45.82
CA GLN A 238 9.53 13.93 44.75
C GLN A 238 9.09 12.52 44.32
N ILE A 239 10.00 11.54 44.34
CA ILE A 239 9.69 10.13 44.04
C ILE A 239 8.89 9.50 45.17
N GLU A 240 9.25 9.74 46.42
CA GLU A 240 8.50 9.24 47.58
C GLU A 240 7.06 9.78 47.60
N ASP A 241 6.89 11.06 47.28
CA ASP A 241 5.56 11.68 47.17
C ASP A 241 4.74 11.09 46.03
N LEU A 242 5.38 10.74 44.92
CA LEU A 242 4.72 10.02 43.81
C LEU A 242 4.28 8.61 44.24
N ILE A 243 5.12 7.88 44.98
CA ILE A 243 4.79 6.52 45.46
C ILE A 243 3.65 6.57 46.49
N ARG A 244 3.61 7.60 47.33
CA ARG A 244 2.59 7.76 48.37
C ARG A 244 1.25 8.26 47.83
N ASN A 245 1.22 9.00 46.72
CA ASN A 245 -0.01 9.53 46.12
C ASN A 245 -0.48 8.73 44.90
N GLU A 246 -1.58 7.99 45.04
CA GLU A 246 -2.21 7.26 43.92
C GLU A 246 -2.83 8.18 42.83
N GLU A 247 -3.04 9.46 43.13
CA GLU A 247 -3.59 10.43 42.18
C GLU A 247 -2.55 10.94 41.15
N ASN A 248 -1.27 10.98 41.52
CA ASN A 248 -0.20 11.45 40.65
C ASN A 248 0.41 10.28 39.86
N LYS A 249 0.12 10.21 38.56
CA LYS A 249 0.64 9.15 37.67
C LYS A 249 1.95 9.50 36.97
N ASN A 250 2.43 10.73 37.10
CA ASN A 250 3.63 11.20 36.42
C ASN A 250 4.40 12.22 37.27
N LEU A 251 5.72 12.09 37.30
CA LEU A 251 6.64 13.06 37.90
C LEU A 251 7.54 13.63 36.80
N GLN A 252 7.42 14.94 36.54
CA GLN A 252 8.35 15.66 35.69
C GLN A 252 9.48 16.23 36.54
N LEU A 253 10.69 15.73 36.29
CA LEU A 253 11.91 16.29 36.87
C LEU A 253 12.44 17.40 35.96
N GLU A 254 12.96 18.46 36.57
CA GLU A 254 13.62 19.53 35.85
C GLU A 254 14.87 19.04 35.10
N PRO A 255 15.21 19.62 33.94
CA PRO A 255 16.42 19.26 33.20
C PRO A 255 17.68 19.42 34.07
N CYS A 256 18.51 18.36 34.15
CA CYS A 256 19.76 18.34 34.90
C CYS A 256 20.97 18.09 33.97
N THR A 257 22.18 18.40 34.45
CA THR A 257 23.42 18.20 33.69
C THR A 257 23.71 16.71 33.49
N GLY A 258 24.31 16.35 32.34
CA GLY A 258 24.54 14.95 31.95
C GLY A 258 25.22 14.07 33.01
N SER A 259 26.10 14.64 33.84
CA SER A 259 26.75 13.95 34.97
C SER A 259 25.78 13.46 36.05
N VAL A 260 24.63 14.11 36.19
CA VAL A 260 23.56 13.74 37.13
C VAL A 260 22.61 12.72 36.50
N SER A 261 22.46 12.79 35.18
CA SER A 261 21.73 11.84 34.36
C SER A 261 22.47 10.50 34.19
N GLU A 262 23.81 10.48 34.23
CA GLU A 262 24.65 9.29 34.05
C GLU A 262 24.63 8.34 35.26
N ASN A 263 24.30 8.81 36.45
CA ASN A 263 24.00 7.93 37.61
C ASN A 263 22.63 7.24 37.50
N LYS A 264 21.98 7.33 36.34
CA LYS A 264 20.68 6.73 36.01
C LYS A 264 20.83 5.57 35.00
N HIS A 265 22.03 5.00 34.82
CA HIS A 265 22.29 3.83 33.96
C HIS A 265 22.95 2.68 34.73
#